data_AF-A0A379FPE2-F1
#
_entry.id   AF-A0A379FPE2-F1
#
_cell.length_a   1.000
_cell.length_b   1.000
_cell.length_c   1.000
_cell.angle_alpha   90.00
_cell.angle_beta   90.00
_cell.angle_gamma   90.00
#
_symmetry.space_group_name_H-M   'P 1'
#
loop_
_entity.id
_entity.type
_entity.pdbx_description
1 polymer ?
#
loop_
_entity_poly.entity_id
_entity_poly.type
_entity_poly.pdbx_seq_one_letter_code
_entity_poly.pdbx_strand_id
1 'polypeptide(L)'
;MSIDLRCYTTLPVDELQKKLDIFLANYPEIFPKHYILYKARELEQFDKEISNEFSLDPNSYFYISVSNKLLEICTNEIARLIKDELGKDNVIVLLNGEDLI
;
A
#
# COMPACT_ATOMS: atom_id res chain seq x y z
N MET A 1 0.71 14.17 13.64
CA MET A 1 -0.03 13.63 12.48
C MET A 1 0.94 12.85 11.62
N SER A 2 0.83 11.53 11.65
CA SER A 2 1.49 10.64 10.68
C SER A 2 0.50 10.42 9.54
N ILE A 3 1.02 10.31 8.33
CA ILE A 3 0.21 10.00 7.15
C ILE A 3 0.53 8.56 6.81
N ASP A 4 -0.50 7.71 6.80
CA ASP A 4 -0.35 6.29 6.53
C ASP A 4 -1.27 5.90 5.36
N LEU A 5 -0.66 5.26 4.37
CA LEU A 5 -1.33 4.64 3.24
C LEU A 5 -1.56 3.17 3.60
N ARG A 6 -2.83 2.75 3.67
CA ARG A 6 -3.20 1.32 3.76
C ARG A 6 -3.47 0.79 2.38
N CYS A 7 -2.87 -0.34 2.05
CA CYS A 7 -3.04 -0.99 0.76
C CYS A 7 -3.61 -2.39 0.96
N TYR A 8 -4.79 -2.65 0.42
CA TYR A 8 -5.46 -3.95 0.47
C TYR A 8 -5.32 -4.65 -0.88
N THR A 9 -4.99 -5.93 -0.89
CA THR A 9 -4.80 -6.67 -2.14
C THR A 9 -5.38 -8.07 -2.11
N THR A 10 -5.79 -8.57 -3.27
CA THR A 10 -6.25 -9.95 -3.50
C THR A 10 -5.10 -10.96 -3.49
N LEU A 11 -3.84 -10.51 -3.50
CA LEU A 11 -2.67 -11.39 -3.47
C LEU A 11 -2.47 -12.03 -2.09
N PRO A 12 -1.95 -13.27 -2.02
CA PRO A 12 -1.53 -13.88 -0.76
C PRO A 12 -0.25 -13.23 -0.22
N VAL A 13 -0.04 -13.32 1.09
CA VAL A 13 1.08 -12.66 1.80
C VAL A 13 2.44 -13.02 1.20
N ASP A 14 2.68 -14.28 0.85
CA ASP A 14 3.95 -14.73 0.25
C ASP A 14 4.25 -14.08 -1.11
N GLU A 15 3.23 -13.92 -1.97
CA GLU A 15 3.40 -13.28 -3.27
C GLU A 15 3.50 -11.77 -3.15
N LEU A 16 2.67 -11.18 -2.29
CA LEU A 16 2.72 -9.76 -1.99
C LEU A 16 4.11 -9.39 -1.46
N GLN A 17 4.63 -10.12 -0.47
CA GLN A 17 5.93 -9.82 0.13
C GLN A 17 7.05 -9.82 -0.92
N LYS A 18 7.08 -10.80 -1.82
CA LYS A 18 8.05 -10.84 -2.94
C LYS A 18 7.94 -9.61 -3.84
N LYS A 19 6.72 -9.19 -4.18
CA LYS A 19 6.48 -7.98 -4.97
C LYS A 19 6.93 -6.71 -4.23
N LEU A 20 6.66 -6.63 -2.92
CA LEU A 20 7.10 -5.51 -2.08
C LEU A 20 8.63 -5.44 -1.96
N ASP A 21 9.31 -6.58 -1.82
CA ASP A 21 10.78 -6.62 -1.79
C ASP A 21 11.40 -6.16 -3.11
N ILE A 22 10.82 -6.55 -4.25
CA ILE A 22 11.23 -6.05 -5.59
C ILE A 22 10.95 -4.55 -5.70
N PHE A 23 9.77 -4.09 -5.28
CA PHE A 23 9.40 -2.68 -5.31
C PHE A 23 10.36 -1.83 -4.47
N LEU A 24 10.70 -2.29 -3.27
CA LEU A 24 11.66 -1.60 -2.40
C LEU A 24 13.05 -1.50 -3.04
N ALA A 25 13.48 -2.56 -3.75
CA ALA A 25 14.75 -2.56 -4.48
C ALA A 25 14.73 -1.66 -5.73
N ASN A 26 13.57 -1.48 -6.37
CA ASN A 26 13.43 -0.63 -7.55
C ASN A 26 13.40 0.87 -7.22
N TYR A 27 12.99 1.25 -6.00
CA TYR A 27 12.85 2.65 -5.57
C TYR A 27 13.67 3.00 -4.32
N PRO A 28 15.02 2.80 -4.33
CA PRO A 28 15.88 3.06 -3.17
C PRO A 28 16.02 4.55 -2.83
N GLU A 29 15.67 5.43 -3.78
CA GLU A 29 15.62 6.88 -3.56
C GLU A 29 14.40 7.31 -2.73
N ILE A 30 13.32 6.51 -2.77
CA ILE A 30 12.05 6.76 -2.06
C ILE A 30 12.05 6.08 -0.70
N PHE A 31 12.48 4.81 -0.63
CA PHE A 31 12.46 3.99 0.57
C PHE A 31 13.89 3.71 1.10
N PRO A 32 14.15 3.81 2.42
CA PRO A 32 13.26 4.23 3.51
C PRO A 32 13.27 5.75 3.78
N LYS A 33 13.98 6.53 2.96
CA LYS A 33 14.34 7.93 3.25
C LYS A 33 13.12 8.86 3.32
N HIS A 34 12.09 8.58 2.53
CA HIS A 34 10.92 9.45 2.35
C HIS A 34 9.64 8.74 2.75
N TYR A 35 9.55 7.47 2.38
CA TYR A 35 8.47 6.58 2.75
C TYR A 35 9.05 5.34 3.43
N ILE A 36 8.30 4.78 4.37
CA ILE A 36 8.62 3.49 4.99
C ILE A 36 7.57 2.49 4.51
N LEU A 37 8.00 1.52 3.72
CA LEU A 37 7.18 0.39 3.30
C LEU A 37 7.25 -0.69 4.38
N TYR A 38 6.08 -1.12 4.87
CA TYR A 38 6.00 -2.22 5.81
C TYR A 38 5.75 -3.54 5.09
N LYS A 39 6.08 -4.63 5.79
CA LYS A 39 5.88 -5.99 5.29
C LYS A 39 4.40 -6.30 5.07
N ALA A 40 4.16 -7.23 4.15
CA ALA A 40 2.85 -7.83 3.93
C ALA A 40 2.33 -8.48 5.22
N ARG A 41 1.03 -8.35 5.45
CA ARG A 41 0.32 -8.93 6.61
C ARG A 41 -0.97 -9.62 6.15
N GLU A 42 -1.35 -10.64 6.91
CA GLU A 42 -2.66 -11.25 6.80
C GLU A 42 -3.74 -10.29 7.27
N LEU A 43 -4.92 -10.34 6.68
CA LEU A 43 -6.04 -9.47 7.03
C LEU A 43 -6.55 -9.79 8.43
N GLU A 44 -6.79 -8.74 9.21
CA GLU A 44 -7.57 -8.85 10.44
C GLU A 44 -9.06 -8.72 10.13
N GLN A 45 -9.90 -9.11 11.08
CA GLN A 45 -11.36 -9.13 10.89
C GLN A 45 -11.93 -7.75 10.48
N PHE A 46 -11.33 -6.67 11.00
CA PHE A 46 -11.67 -5.29 10.64
C PHE A 46 -11.23 -4.90 9.22
N ASP A 47 -10.09 -5.41 8.75
CA ASP A 47 -9.58 -5.08 7.41
C ASP A 47 -10.49 -5.61 6.30
N LYS A 48 -11.12 -6.77 6.55
CA LYS A 48 -12.08 -7.36 5.64
C LYS A 48 -13.35 -6.51 5.52
N GLU A 49 -13.82 -5.92 6.62
CA GLU A 49 -14.98 -5.02 6.59
C GLU A 49 -14.70 -3.77 5.77
N ILE A 50 -13.54 -3.13 5.96
CA ILE A 50 -13.13 -1.93 5.20
C ILE A 50 -13.07 -2.25 3.70
N SER A 51 -12.46 -3.37 3.32
CA SER A 51 -12.31 -3.72 1.91
C SER A 51 -13.62 -4.04 1.19
N ASN A 52 -14.61 -4.57 1.92
CA ASN A 52 -15.93 -4.85 1.36
C ASN A 52 -16.65 -3.55 0.95
N GLU A 53 -16.39 -2.42 1.62
CA GLU A 53 -16.93 -1.12 1.23
C GLU A 53 -16.44 -0.69 -0.17
N PHE A 54 -15.29 -1.21 -0.60
CA PHE A 54 -14.66 -0.91 -1.88
C PHE A 54 -14.77 -2.05 -2.91
N SER A 55 -15.64 -3.04 -2.66
CA SER A 55 -15.91 -4.17 -3.57
C SER A 55 -14.68 -5.05 -3.92
N LEU A 56 -13.69 -5.12 -3.04
CA LEU A 56 -12.55 -6.02 -3.16
C LEU A 56 -12.64 -7.10 -2.06
N ASP A 57 -12.34 -8.35 -2.40
CA ASP A 57 -12.12 -9.42 -1.40
C ASP A 57 -10.60 -9.63 -1.25
N PRO A 58 -9.92 -8.85 -0.40
CA PRO A 58 -8.49 -8.97 -0.25
C PRO A 58 -8.14 -10.28 0.46
N ASN A 59 -6.90 -10.72 0.24
CA ASN A 59 -6.26 -11.80 1.00
C ASN A 59 -5.16 -11.29 1.93
N SER A 60 -4.59 -10.12 1.63
CA SER A 60 -3.54 -9.52 2.44
C SER A 60 -3.57 -8.00 2.38
N TYR A 61 -2.82 -7.37 3.27
CA TYR A 61 -2.63 -5.93 3.26
C TYR A 61 -1.20 -5.55 3.62
N PHE A 62 -0.84 -4.31 3.32
CA PHE A 62 0.38 -3.68 3.79
C PHE A 62 0.12 -2.19 4.00
N TYR A 63 1.06 -1.52 4.63
CA TYR A 63 0.96 -0.08 4.83
C TYR A 63 2.27 0.61 4.53
N ILE A 64 2.16 1.88 4.15
CA ILE A 64 3.28 2.77 3.89
C ILE A 64 3.10 4.00 4.76
N SER A 65 4.12 4.33 5.55
CA SER A 65 4.12 5.53 6.37
C SER A 65 4.99 6.62 5.74
N VAL A 66 4.48 7.86 5.71
CA VAL A 66 5.22 9.01 5.21
C VAL A 66 6.17 9.51 6.30
N SER A 67 7.48 9.35 6.08
CA SER A 67 8.51 9.82 7.01
C SER A 67 8.92 11.26 6.73
N ASN A 68 9.04 11.64 5.46
CA ASN A 68 9.43 12.99 5.08
C ASN A 68 8.23 13.78 4.53
N LYS A 69 7.64 14.63 5.37
CA LYS A 69 6.50 15.48 5.03
C LYS A 69 6.82 16.61 4.05
N LEU A 70 8.11 16.88 3.81
CA LEU A 70 8.57 17.93 2.89
C LEU A 70 8.62 17.46 1.44
N LEU A 71 8.44 16.16 1.17
CA LEU A 71 8.38 15.66 -0.18
C LEU A 71 6.94 15.61 -0.68
N GLU A 72 6.67 16.50 -1.62
CA GLU A 72 5.56 16.44 -2.58
C GLU A 72 5.70 15.29 -3.59
N ILE A 73 6.41 14.18 -3.28
CA ILE A 73 6.03 12.93 -3.94
C ILE A 73 4.61 12.71 -3.44
N CYS A 74 3.65 13.13 -4.25
CA CYS A 74 2.26 13.16 -3.84
C CYS A 74 1.88 11.73 -3.46
N THR A 75 1.17 11.55 -2.35
CA THR A 75 0.60 10.26 -1.96
C THR A 75 -0.13 9.57 -3.12
N ASN A 76 -0.70 10.37 -4.03
CA ASN A 76 -1.26 9.96 -5.31
C ASN A 76 -0.27 9.27 -6.27
N GLU A 77 0.97 9.73 -6.33
CA GLU A 77 2.01 9.15 -7.19
C GLU A 77 2.48 7.80 -6.65
N ILE A 78 2.68 7.70 -5.32
CA ILE A 78 2.94 6.41 -4.67
C ILE A 78 1.76 5.45 -4.86
N ALA A 79 0.52 5.91 -4.68
CA ALA A 79 -0.66 5.09 -4.92
C ALA A 79 -0.71 4.57 -6.38
N ARG A 80 -0.36 5.40 -7.36
CA ARG A 80 -0.25 4.99 -8.77
C ARG A 80 0.85 3.96 -8.98
N LEU A 81 2.04 4.16 -8.44
CA LEU A 81 3.15 3.21 -8.56
C LEU A 81 2.77 1.84 -7.99
N ILE A 82 2.11 1.81 -6.84
CA ILE A 82 1.62 0.56 -6.23
C ILE A 82 0.59 -0.12 -7.13
N LYS A 83 -0.37 0.63 -7.66
CA LYS A 83 -1.38 0.11 -8.57
C LYS A 83 -0.78 -0.42 -9.87
N ASP A 84 0.26 0.20 -10.41
CA ASP A 84 0.96 -0.30 -11.60
C ASP A 84 1.81 -1.55 -11.31
N GLU A 85 2.39 -1.69 -10.12
CA GLU A 85 3.23 -2.86 -9.74
C GLU A 85 2.41 -4.09 -9.30
N LEU A 86 1.32 -3.87 -8.56
CA LEU A 86 0.45 -4.94 -8.05
C LEU A 86 -0.72 -5.25 -8.99
N GLY A 87 -1.05 -4.32 -9.89
CA GLY A 87 -2.21 -4.39 -10.78
C GLY A 87 -3.38 -3.58 -10.23
N LYS A 88 -3.93 -2.68 -11.06
CA LYS A 88 -5.00 -1.73 -10.69
C LYS A 88 -6.26 -2.41 -10.14
N ASP A 89 -6.61 -3.58 -10.66
CA ASP A 89 -7.76 -4.37 -10.21
C ASP A 89 -7.47 -5.24 -8.97
N ASN A 90 -6.20 -5.38 -8.60
CA ASN A 90 -5.78 -6.26 -7.50
C ASN A 90 -5.47 -5.52 -6.21
N VAL A 91 -5.43 -4.17 -6.21
CA VAL A 91 -5.06 -3.39 -5.03
C VAL A 91 -5.91 -2.12 -4.87
N ILE A 92 -6.35 -1.87 -3.65
CA ILE A 92 -6.93 -0.60 -3.21
C ILE A 92 -5.91 0.11 -2.33
N VAL A 93 -5.81 1.43 -2.49
CA VAL A 93 -4.90 2.27 -1.70
C VAL A 93 -5.73 3.35 -0.99
N LEU A 94 -5.81 3.23 0.33
CA LEU A 94 -6.51 4.17 1.20
C LEU A 94 -5.51 5.07 1.93
N LEU A 95 -5.72 6.38 1.88
CA LEU A 95 -5.01 7.38 2.66
C LEU A 95 -5.85 7.74 3.89
N ASN A 96 -5.38 7.40 5.09
CA ASN A 96 -6.11 7.65 6.33
C ASN A 96 -7.57 7.11 6.31
N GLY A 97 -7.85 6.06 5.52
CA GLY A 97 -9.17 5.47 5.37
C GLY A 97 -10.01 6.04 4.21
N GLU A 98 -9.54 7.07 3.52
CA GLU A 98 -10.16 7.60 2.31
C GLU A 98 -9.48 7.03 1.07
N ASP A 99 -10.25 6.60 0.08
CA ASP A 99 -9.68 6.07 -1.17
C ASP A 99 -8.95 7.15 -1.96
N LEU A 100 -7.73 6.81 -2.40
CA LEU A 100 -6.96 7.62 -3.33
C LEU A 100 -7.15 7.05 -4.75
N ILE A 101 -8.25 7.49 -5.39
CA ILE A 101 -8.61 7.31 -6.82
C ILE A 101 -9.10 5.92 -7.21
#